data_AF-A0A8X7UXQ7-F1
#
_entry.id   AF-A0A8X7UXQ7-F1
#
_cell.length_a   1.000
_cell.length_b   1.000
_cell.length_c   1.000
_cell.angle_alpha   90.00
_cell.angle_beta   90.00
_cell.angle_gamma   90.00
#
_symmetry.space_group_name_H-M   'P 1'
#
loop_
_entity.id
_entity.type
_entity.pdbx_description
1 polymer ?
#
loop_
_entity_poly.entity_id
_entity_poly.type
_entity_poly.pdbx_seq_one_letter_code
_entity_poly.pdbx_strand_id
1 'polypeptide(L)'
;MKMKHHKREYDWVSNCVYANYKIPTKCICGGAITVEADDRGRNYYICKDFKNDGLHIRHDCLTALEEELDCLRSQYAEEVSLAVSCNLN
;
A
#
# COMPACT_ATOMS: atom_id res chain seq x y z
N MET A 1 -16.15 -22.91 -14.62
CA MET A 1 -16.26 -22.04 -13.42
C MET A 1 -14.97 -21.93 -12.61
N LYS A 2 -14.14 -23.00 -12.49
CA LYS A 2 -12.87 -22.97 -11.74
C LYS A 2 -11.88 -21.86 -12.11
N MET A 3 -11.65 -21.62 -13.41
CA MET A 3 -10.71 -20.58 -13.87
C MET A 3 -11.11 -19.15 -13.48
N LYS A 4 -12.42 -18.87 -13.39
CA LYS A 4 -12.93 -17.57 -12.93
C LYS A 4 -12.71 -17.36 -11.42
N HIS A 5 -12.71 -18.44 -10.64
CA HIS A 5 -12.43 -18.39 -9.20
C HIS A 5 -10.95 -18.12 -8.93
N HIS A 6 -10.06 -18.88 -9.56
CA HIS A 6 -8.62 -18.69 -9.42
C HIS A 6 -8.15 -17.30 -9.85
N LYS A 7 -8.72 -16.75 -10.94
CA LYS A 7 -8.42 -15.38 -11.35
C LYS A 7 -8.85 -14.37 -10.28
N ARG A 8 -10.04 -14.52 -9.70
CA ARG A 8 -10.50 -13.64 -8.62
C ARG A 8 -9.62 -13.71 -7.39
N GLU A 9 -9.19 -14.90 -6.99
CA GLU A 9 -8.25 -15.06 -5.86
C GLU A 9 -6.91 -14.39 -6.16
N TYR A 10 -6.36 -14.57 -7.36
CA TYR A 10 -5.12 -13.92 -7.78
C TYR A 10 -5.23 -12.39 -7.82
N ASP A 11 -6.29 -11.86 -8.45
CA ASP A 11 -6.56 -10.43 -8.52
C ASP A 11 -6.69 -9.85 -7.10
N TRP A 12 -7.32 -10.59 -6.20
CA TRP A 12 -7.51 -10.16 -4.81
C TRP A 12 -6.20 -10.15 -4.02
N VAL A 13 -5.36 -11.18 -4.14
CA VAL A 13 -4.02 -11.22 -3.53
C VAL A 13 -3.14 -10.11 -4.09
N SER A 14 -3.13 -9.91 -5.41
CA SER A 14 -2.38 -8.83 -6.05
C SER A 14 -2.81 -7.46 -5.52
N ASN A 15 -4.13 -7.22 -5.43
CA ASN A 15 -4.64 -6.01 -4.83
C ASN A 15 -4.15 -5.88 -3.38
N CYS A 16 -4.14 -6.95 -2.58
CA CYS A 16 -3.68 -6.92 -1.19
C CYS A 16 -2.22 -6.47 -1.09
N VAL A 17 -1.35 -6.97 -1.98
CA VAL A 17 0.03 -6.52 -2.05
C VAL A 17 0.10 -5.03 -2.35
N TYR A 18 -0.64 -4.54 -3.35
CA TYR A 18 -0.68 -3.11 -3.67
C TYR A 18 -1.25 -2.25 -2.55
N ALA A 19 -2.24 -2.73 -1.81
CA ALA A 19 -2.82 -1.97 -0.70
C ALA A 19 -1.95 -1.97 0.56
N ASN A 20 -0.99 -2.90 0.66
CA ASN A 20 0.09 -2.86 1.65
C ASN A 20 1.33 -2.11 1.14
N TYR A 21 1.23 -1.38 0.03
CA TYR A 21 2.28 -0.49 -0.45
C TYR A 21 1.91 0.96 -0.10
N LYS A 22 2.84 1.66 0.55
CA LYS A 22 2.69 3.01 1.11
C LYS A 22 1.67 3.11 2.24
N ILE A 23 1.27 4.33 2.60
CA ILE A 23 0.30 4.57 3.67
C ILE A 23 -1.09 4.10 3.22
N PRO A 24 -1.65 3.05 3.85
CA PRO A 24 -2.93 2.52 3.43
C PRO A 24 -4.07 3.44 3.90
N THR A 25 -4.98 3.78 2.99
CA THR A 25 -6.17 4.59 3.30
C THR A 25 -7.43 3.74 3.51
N LYS A 26 -7.45 2.52 2.97
CA LYS A 26 -8.58 1.58 3.07
C LYS A 26 -8.13 0.15 2.82
N CYS A 27 -8.74 -0.83 3.50
CA CYS A 27 -8.54 -2.24 3.20
C CYS A 27 -9.41 -2.69 2.01
N ILE A 28 -8.94 -3.66 1.22
CA ILE A 28 -9.67 -4.19 0.06
C ILE A 28 -10.97 -4.89 0.46
N CYS A 29 -11.04 -5.44 1.68
CA CYS A 29 -12.29 -5.96 2.23
C CYS A 29 -13.34 -4.86 2.48
N GLY A 30 -12.97 -3.58 2.40
CA GLY A 30 -13.82 -2.43 2.73
C GLY A 30 -13.66 -1.94 4.18
N GLY A 31 -12.99 -2.70 5.03
CA GLY A 31 -12.76 -2.39 6.43
C GLY A 31 -11.91 -1.14 6.65
N ALA A 32 -12.20 -0.43 7.74
CA ALA A 32 -11.44 0.74 8.17
C ALA A 32 -10.03 0.35 8.61
N ILE A 33 -9.09 1.29 8.48
CA ILE A 33 -7.72 1.18 8.97
C ILE A 33 -7.61 1.88 10.31
N THR A 34 -7.04 1.19 11.30
CA THR A 34 -6.63 1.73 12.61
C THR A 34 -5.11 1.77 12.70
N VAL A 35 -4.59 2.51 13.67
CA VAL A 35 -3.16 2.46 14.02
C VAL A 35 -3.04 1.83 15.39
N GLU A 36 -2.26 0.76 15.48
CA GLU A 36 -2.05 0.01 16.72
C GLU A 36 -0.56 -0.25 16.94
N ALA A 37 -0.12 -0.18 18.20
CA ALA A 37 1.23 -0.48 18.60
C ALA A 37 1.37 -1.94 19.05
N ASP A 38 2.47 -2.60 18.70
CA ASP A 38 2.84 -3.87 19.33
C ASP A 38 3.46 -3.67 20.72
N ASP A 39 3.74 -4.78 21.40
CA ASP A 39 4.37 -4.82 22.72
C ASP A 39 5.79 -4.22 22.76
N ARG A 40 6.41 -4.02 21.59
CA ARG A 40 7.71 -3.40 21.39
C ARG A 40 7.61 -1.94 20.95
N GLY A 41 6.40 -1.38 20.89
CA GLY A 41 6.13 0.00 20.50
C GLY A 41 6.21 0.28 18.99
N ARG A 42 6.25 -0.76 18.14
CA ARG A 42 6.16 -0.57 16.68
C ARG A 42 4.71 -0.35 16.30
N ASN A 43 4.46 0.70 15.51
CA ASN A 43 3.12 1.05 15.06
C ASN A 43 2.82 0.40 13.71
N TYR A 44 1.59 -0.08 13.57
CA TYR A 44 1.11 -0.68 12.34
C TYR A 44 -0.21 -0.03 11.93
N TYR A 45 -0.38 0.14 10.62
CA TYR A 45 -1.70 0.32 10.02
C TYR A 45 -2.38 -1.04 9.93
N ILE A 46 -3.51 -1.21 10.60
CA ILE A 46 -4.21 -2.50 10.73
C ILE A 46 -5.65 -2.38 10.24
N CYS A 47 -6.09 -3.34 9.44
CA CYS A 47 -7.50 -3.48 9.12
C CYS A 47 -8.30 -3.90 10.36
N LYS A 48 -9.43 -3.25 10.62
CA LYS A 48 -10.33 -3.61 11.74
C LYS A 48 -10.76 -5.08 11.77
N ASP A 49 -10.81 -5.72 10.61
CA ASP A 49 -11.21 -7.13 10.44
C ASP A 49 -10.00 -8.06 10.24
N PHE A 50 -8.79 -7.64 10.64
CA PHE A 50 -7.55 -8.40 10.42
C PHE A 50 -7.58 -9.80 11.05
N LYS A 51 -7.15 -10.81 10.27
CA LYS A 51 -7.15 -12.23 10.67
C LYS A 51 -5.82 -12.95 10.46
N ASN A 52 -4.75 -12.22 10.17
CA ASN A 52 -3.43 -12.79 9.86
C ASN A 52 -3.48 -13.87 8.75
N ASP A 53 -4.28 -13.63 7.72
CA ASP A 53 -4.51 -14.52 6.58
C ASP A 53 -3.78 -14.05 5.31
N GLY A 54 -3.08 -12.91 5.37
CA GLY A 54 -2.45 -12.27 4.22
C GLY A 54 -3.42 -11.51 3.31
N LEU A 55 -4.68 -11.40 3.71
CA LEU A 55 -5.78 -10.83 2.90
C LEU A 55 -6.27 -9.49 3.45
N HIS A 56 -5.86 -9.18 4.69
CA HIS A 56 -6.14 -7.93 5.35
C HIS A 56 -4.84 -7.16 5.59
N ILE A 57 -4.95 -5.82 5.55
CA ILE A 57 -3.80 -4.94 5.77
C ILE A 57 -3.30 -5.07 7.20
N ARG A 58 -1.99 -5.30 7.31
CA ARG A 58 -1.18 -5.07 8.51
C ARG A 58 0.19 -4.62 8.03
N HIS A 59 0.38 -3.31 7.95
CA HIS A 59 1.59 -2.72 7.39
C HIS A 59 2.32 -1.90 8.45
N ASP A 60 3.63 -2.03 8.51
CA ASP A 60 4.46 -1.27 9.45
C ASP A 60 4.42 0.22 9.08
N CYS A 61 4.17 1.09 10.06
CA CYS A 61 4.01 2.52 9.80
C CYS A 61 5.29 3.17 9.27
N LEU A 62 6.46 2.75 9.73
CA LEU A 62 7.73 3.31 9.25
C LEU A 62 7.98 2.89 7.81
N THR A 63 7.81 1.60 7.49
CA THR A 63 7.93 1.10 6.12
C THR A 63 6.94 1.81 5.17
N ALA A 64 5.68 1.97 5.58
CA ALA A 64 4.68 2.69 4.79
C ALA A 64 5.08 4.14 4.49
N LEU A 65 5.69 4.83 5.46
CA LEU A 65 6.18 6.20 5.30
C LEU A 65 7.39 6.26 4.35
N GLU A 66 8.32 5.33 4.47
CA GLU A 66 9.48 5.22 3.58
C GLU A 66 9.04 4.97 2.13
N GLU A 67 8.09 4.06 1.90
CA GLU A 67 7.52 3.76 0.59
C GLU A 67 6.79 4.96 -0.03
N GLU A 68 6.01 5.70 0.77
CA GLU A 68 5.35 6.93 0.32
C GLU A 68 6.39 7.99 -0.06
N LEU A 69 7.42 8.18 0.77
CA LEU A 69 8.47 9.16 0.54
C LEU A 69 9.29 8.84 -0.73
N ASP A 70 9.63 7.58 -0.95
CA ASP A 70 10.36 7.16 -2.14
C ASP A 70 9.53 7.39 -3.41
N CYS A 71 8.22 7.12 -3.36
CA CYS A 71 7.34 7.45 -4.47
C CYS A 71 7.25 8.95 -4.74
N LEU A 72 7.13 9.78 -3.70
CA LEU A 72 7.12 11.24 -3.86
C LEU A 72 8.43 11.74 -4.47
N ARG A 73 9.57 11.20 -4.04
CA ARG A 73 10.89 11.52 -4.62
C ARG A 73 10.97 11.14 -6.09
N SER A 74 10.48 9.96 -6.46
CA SER A 74 10.45 9.52 -7.87
C SER A 74 9.55 10.42 -8.73
N GLN A 75 8.35 10.74 -8.27
CA GLN A 75 7.41 11.63 -8.95
C GLN A 75 8.01 13.02 -9.15
N TYR A 76 8.61 13.58 -8.09
CA TYR A 76 9.27 14.87 -8.16
C TYR A 76 10.44 14.87 -9.15
N ALA A 77 11.28 13.83 -9.16
CA ALA A 77 12.39 13.71 -10.11
C ALA A 77 11.90 13.64 -11.56
N GLU A 78 10.80 12.94 -11.82
CA GLU A 78 10.17 12.88 -13.13
C GLU A 78 9.61 14.25 -13.57
N GLU A 79 8.86 14.92 -12.70
CA GLU A 79 8.31 16.26 -12.96
C GLU A 79 9.40 17.29 -13.26
N VAL A 80 10.49 17.30 -12.47
CA VAL A 80 11.64 18.17 -12.70
C VAL A 80 12.30 17.86 -14.05
N SER A 81 12.44 16.58 -14.40
CA SER A 81 13.03 16.17 -15.68
C SER A 81 12.19 16.63 -16.88
N LEU A 82 10.86 16.53 -16.77
CA LEU A 82 9.91 17.03 -17.77
C LEU A 82 9.93 18.57 -17.86
N ALA A 83 10.04 19.27 -16.74
CA ALA A 83 10.13 20.72 -16.73
C ALA A 83 11.42 21.22 -17.40
N VAL A 84 12.55 20.57 -17.16
CA VAL A 84 13.84 20.91 -17.80
C VAL A 84 13.77 20.68 -19.31
N SER A 85 13.16 19.58 -19.76
CA SER A 85 13.05 19.29 -21.20
C SER A 85 12.12 20.27 -21.94
N CYS A 86 11.05 20.75 -21.29
CA CYS A 86 10.16 21.77 -21.86
C CYS A 86 10.80 23.17 -21.96
N ASN A 87 11.74 23.52 -21.07
CA ASN A 87 12.40 24.83 -21.06
C ASN A 87 13.61 24.93 -22.03
N LEU A 88 13.96 23.83 -22.70
CA LEU A 88 15.07 23.75 -23.67
C LEU A 88 14.60 23.71 -25.14
N ASN A 89 13.29 23.78 -25.39
CA ASN A 89 12.66 23.90 -26.72
C ASN A 89 12.11 25.32 -26.94
#